data_AF-A0A7J6S674-F1
#
_entry.id   AF-A0A7J6S674-F1
#
_cell.length_a   1.000
_cell.length_b   1.000
_cell.length_c   1.000
_cell.angle_alpha   90.00
_cell.angle_beta   90.00
_cell.angle_gamma   90.00
#
_symmetry.space_group_name_H-M   'P 1'
#
loop_
_entity.id
_entity.type
_entity.pdbx_description
1 polymer ?
#
loop_
_entity_poly.entity_id
_entity_poly.type
_entity_poly.pdbx_seq_one_letter_code
_entity_poly.pdbx_strand_id
1 'polypeptide(L)' 'MIGDKKFATGDKMTIVDLLLTNMMEVFTSGYIDGYPTTLFDAYTNLKRIQSNVHADPRVTAWREKREVSASS' A
#
# COMPACT_ATOMS: atom_id res chain seq x y z
N MET A 1 2.39 -8.67 16.24
CA MET A 1 3.21 -7.87 15.32
C MET A 1 2.33 -7.37 14.17
N ILE A 2 2.74 -6.27 13.53
CA ILE A 2 1.99 -5.72 12.38
C ILE A 2 1.91 -6.79 11.29
N GLY A 3 0.70 -7.06 10.83
CA GLY A 3 0.47 -8.02 9.76
C GLY A 3 0.61 -9.48 10.19
N ASP A 4 0.42 -9.82 11.46
CA ASP A 4 0.23 -11.23 11.86
C ASP A 4 -1.12 -11.80 11.39
N LYS A 5 -2.08 -10.91 11.13
CA LYS A 5 -3.40 -11.22 10.56
C LYS A 5 -3.48 -10.77 9.11
N LYS A 6 -4.68 -10.71 8.51
CA LYS A 6 -4.84 -10.29 7.10
C LYS A 6 -4.37 -8.85 6.83
N PHE A 7 -4.57 -7.96 7.80
CA PHE A 7 -4.25 -6.54 7.75
C PHE A 7 -3.36 -6.14 8.94
N ALA A 8 -2.94 -4.88 9.01
CA ALA A 8 -2.02 -4.36 10.01
C ALA A 8 -2.51 -4.56 11.45
N THR A 9 -3.82 -4.39 11.69
CA THR A 9 -4.43 -4.42 13.03
C THR A 9 -5.47 -5.53 13.21
N GLY A 10 -5.54 -6.52 12.31
CA GLY A 10 -6.51 -7.61 12.41
C GLY A 10 -6.96 -8.16 11.05
N ASP A 11 -8.16 -8.74 11.02
CA ASP A 11 -8.71 -9.36 9.80
C ASP A 11 -9.53 -8.42 8.92
N LYS A 12 -9.76 -7.17 9.38
CA LYS A 12 -10.48 -6.13 8.66
C LYS A 12 -9.54 -4.99 8.29
N MET A 13 -9.69 -4.47 7.07
CA MET A 13 -8.95 -3.29 6.62
C MET A 13 -9.37 -2.07 7.43
N THR A 14 -8.38 -1.29 7.85
CA THR A 14 -8.56 -0.02 8.56
C THR A 14 -7.81 1.10 7.86
N ILE A 15 -7.95 2.33 8.37
CA ILE A 15 -7.17 3.48 7.88
C ILE A 15 -5.65 3.26 8.00
N VAL A 16 -5.20 2.43 8.96
CA VAL A 16 -3.76 2.14 9.14
C VAL A 16 -3.19 1.44 7.91
N ASP A 17 -3.94 0.52 7.30
CA ASP A 17 -3.51 -0.18 6.09
C ASP A 17 -3.38 0.76 4.89
N LEU A 18 -4.31 1.71 4.75
CA LEU A 18 -4.28 2.72 3.69
C LEU A 18 -3.08 3.68 3.85
N LEU A 19 -2.83 4.14 5.07
CA LEU A 19 -1.69 5.01 5.36
C LEU A 19 -0.36 4.29 5.14
N LEU A 20 -0.26 3.05 5.62
CA LEU A 20 0.92 2.21 5.47
C LEU A 20 1.25 1.95 3.99
N THR A 21 0.25 1.58 3.19
CA THR A 21 0.47 1.29 1.76
C THR A 21 0.84 2.52 0.96
N ASN A 22 0.22 3.67 1.24
CA ASN A 22 0.60 4.94 0.62
C ASN A 22 2.04 5.35 0.97
N MET A 23 2.43 5.20 2.25
CA MET A 23 3.79 5.45 2.70
C MET A 23 4.79 4.54 1.98
N MET A 24 4.49 3.24 1.87
CA MET A 24 5.32 2.28 1.15
C MET A 24 5.50 2.70 -0.32
N GLU A 25 4.41 3.06 -1.02
CA GLU A 25 4.45 3.54 -2.41
C GLU A 25 5.37 4.77 -2.58
N VAL A 26 5.31 5.72 -1.64
CA VAL A 26 6.17 6.92 -1.64
C VAL A 26 7.65 6.57 -1.51
N PHE A 27 8.01 5.73 -0.53
CA PHE A 27 9.41 5.33 -0.32
C PHE A 27 9.95 4.46 -1.48
N THR A 28 9.10 3.65 -2.12
CA THR A 28 9.52 2.80 -3.26
C THR A 28 9.35 3.48 -4.62
N SER A 29 8.91 4.74 -4.66
CA SER A 29 8.68 5.48 -5.91
C SER A 29 9.96 5.77 -6.70
N GLY A 30 11.12 5.73 -6.03
CA GLY A 30 12.40 6.18 -6.59
C GLY A 30 12.58 7.70 -6.59
N TYR A 31 11.61 8.46 -6.06
CA TYR A 31 11.68 9.91 -5.98
C TYR A 31 12.43 10.43 -4.73
N ILE A 32 12.47 9.64 -3.66
CA ILE A 32 13.14 10.04 -2.41
C ILE A 32 14.59 9.54 -2.42
N ASP A 33 15.52 10.49 -2.50
CA ASP A 33 16.95 10.21 -2.40
C ASP A 33 17.32 9.54 -1.07
N GLY A 34 18.27 8.60 -1.13
CA GLY A 34 18.78 7.89 0.05
C GLY A 34 17.97 6.65 0.47
N TYR A 35 16.86 6.35 -0.20
CA TYR A 35 16.10 5.11 0.03
C TYR A 35 16.11 4.21 -1.21
N PRO A 36 16.46 2.92 -1.08
CA PRO A 36 16.38 1.99 -2.20
C PRO A 36 14.91 1.70 -2.53
N THR A 37 14.58 1.54 -3.81
CA THR A 37 13.23 1.14 -4.26
C THR A 37 12.82 -0.24 -3.74
N THR A 38 13.80 -1.05 -3.31
CA THR A 38 13.63 -2.39 -2.73
C THR A 38 13.49 -2.39 -1.21
N LEU A 39 13.35 -1.22 -0.56
CA LEU A 39 13.36 -1.05 0.90
C LEU A 39 12.44 -2.03 1.63
N PHE A 40 11.28 -2.36 1.05
CA PHE A 40 10.29 -3.23 1.70
C PHE A 40 10.32 -4.70 1.26
N ASP A 41 11.23 -5.11 0.37
CA ASP A 41 11.19 -6.45 -0.25
C ASP A 41 11.39 -7.59 0.75
N ALA A 42 12.21 -7.34 1.78
CA ALA A 42 12.44 -8.31 2.86
C ALA A 42 11.23 -8.47 3.82
N TYR A 43 10.25 -7.55 3.78
CA TYR A 43 9.15 -7.49 4.75
C TYR A 43 7.87 -8.08 4.16
N THR A 44 7.82 -9.41 4.12
CA THR A 44 6.72 -10.19 3.52
C THR A 44 5.34 -9.84 4.07
N ASN A 45 5.22 -9.54 5.37
CA ASN A 45 3.95 -9.11 5.98
C ASN A 45 3.47 -7.76 5.42
N LEU A 46 4.38 -6.81 5.22
CA LEU A 46 4.03 -5.49 4.66
C LEU A 46 3.64 -5.62 3.19
N LYS A 47 4.37 -6.42 2.41
CA LYS A 47 4.02 -6.73 1.02
C LYS A 47 2.64 -7.40 0.91
N ARG A 48 2.32 -8.32 1.81
CA ARG A 48 1.01 -8.97 1.86
C ARG A 48 -0.12 -8.00 2.22
N ILE A 49 0.08 -7.11 3.19
CA ILE A 49 -0.89 -6.05 3.50
C ILE A 49 -1.11 -5.17 2.27
N GLN A 50 -0.04 -4.75 1.58
CA GLN A 50 -0.12 -3.95 0.35
C GLN A 50 -0.96 -4.64 -0.73
N SER A 51 -0.68 -5.90 -1.02
CA SER A 51 -1.47 -6.68 -1.97
C SER A 51 -2.94 -6.81 -1.55
N ASN A 52 -3.22 -7.04 -0.26
CA ASN A 52 -4.59 -7.15 0.24
C ASN A 52 -5.37 -5.84 0.11
N VAL A 53 -4.72 -4.69 0.33
CA VAL A 53 -5.33 -3.37 0.16
C VAL A 53 -5.58 -3.08 -1.32
N HIS A 54 -4.62 -3.38 -2.21
CA HIS A 54 -4.76 -3.17 -3.66
C HIS A 54 -5.86 -4.03 -4.29
N ALA A 55 -6.14 -5.19 -3.69
CA ALA A 55 -7.22 -6.09 -4.12
C ALA A 55 -8.61 -5.71 -3.57
N ASP A 56 -8.73 -4.71 -2.68
CA ASP A 56 -10.05 -4.28 -2.18
C ASP A 56 -10.80 -3.51 -3.29
N PRO A 57 -12.02 -3.94 -3.69
CA PRO A 57 -12.75 -3.32 -4.79
C PRO A 57 -12.98 -1.81 -4.62
N ARG A 58 -13.08 -1.31 -3.39
CA ARG A 58 -13.26 0.12 -3.10
C ARG A 58 -11.99 0.91 -3.40
N VAL A 59 -10.82 0.31 -3.14
CA VAL A 59 -9.51 0.89 -3.44
C VAL A 59 -9.29 0.92 -4.94
N THR A 60 -9.58 -0.20 -5.63
CA THR A 60 -9.51 -0.27 -7.11
C THR A 60 -10.39 0.79 -7.76
N ALA A 61 -11.68 0.86 -7.39
CA ALA A 61 -12.61 1.84 -7.94
C ALA A 61 -12.20 3.30 -7.67
N TRP A 62 -11.53 3.57 -6.54
CA TRP A 62 -10.98 4.90 -6.25
C TRP A 62 -9.76 5.23 -7.12
N ARG A 63 -8.85 4.28 -7.35
CA ARG A 63 -7.67 4.47 -8.22
C ARG A 63 -8.09 4.75 -9.66
N GLU A 64 -9.02 3.96 -10.19
CA GLU A 64 -9.56 4.16 -11.55
C GLU A 64 -10.13 5.57 -11.74
N LYS A 65 -10.90 6.08 -10.77
CA LYS A 65 -11.43 7.46 -10.83
C LYS A 65 -10.33 8.52 -10.84
N ARG A 66 -9.21 8.28 -10.13
CA ARG A 66 -8.07 9.21 -10.12
C ARG A 66 -7.28 9.20 -11.41
N GLU A 67 -7.07 8.03 -12.02
CA GLU A 67 -6.37 7.93 -13.30
C GLU A 67 -7.12 8.63 -14.43
N VAL A 68 -8.46 8.57 -14.41
CA VAL A 68 -9.31 9.33 -15.34
C VAL A 68 -9.12 10.85 -15.18
N SER A 69 -8.81 11.33 -13.98
CA SER A 69 -8.64 12.77 -13.70
C SER A 69 -7.22 13.30 -13.99
N ALA A 70 -6.21 12.42 -14.04
CA ALA A 70 -4.82 12.81 -14.32
C ALA A 70 -4.49 12.82 -15.83
N SER A 71 -5.43 12.36 -16.68
CA SER A 71 -5.28 12.29 -18.14
C SER A 71 -6.00 13.43 -18.88
N SER A 72 -6.22 14.59 -18.23
CA SER A 72 -6.92 15.76 -18.79
C SER A 72 -6.03 16.99 -18.86
#